data_AF-A0A7M1B891-F1
#
_entry.id   AF-A0A7M1B891-F1
#
_cell.length_a   1.000
_cell.length_b   1.000
_cell.length_c   1.000
_cell.angle_alpha   90.00
_cell.angle_beta   90.00
_cell.angle_gamma   90.00
#
_symmetry.space_group_name_H-M   'P 1'
#
loop_
_entity.id
_entity.type
_entity.pdbx_description
1 polymer ?
#
loop_
_entity_poly.entity_id
_entity_poly.type
_entity_poly.pdbx_seq_one_letter_code
_entity_poly.pdbx_strand_id
1 'polypeptide(L)'
;MSEVKNKIFSKPFLDSLFFTQNKWHQHGVLVHTLRVVYYTLKHGDYKMLAAALLHDIGKPFSAFKKDEEDREYNEWSFTDHEERSYQIIKNWPFLSDYTKNLVRYHYLIRDMKKSKKEDMPRYARKKEIWDSLDDDFKADLERFLKYDDMGKGKKRRD
;
A
#
# COMPACT_ATOMS: atom_id res chain seq x y z
N MET A 1 -0.49 13.06 6.94
CA MET A 1 -0.54 12.89 5.48
C MET A 1 0.68 13.55 4.89
N SER A 2 1.45 12.83 4.07
CA SER A 2 2.59 13.37 3.32
C SER A 2 2.21 14.66 2.57
N GLU A 3 3.07 15.67 2.64
CA GLU A 3 2.94 16.93 1.89
C GLU A 3 3.14 16.74 0.38
N VAL A 4 3.74 15.61 -0.02
CA VAL A 4 3.99 15.27 -1.43
C VAL A 4 2.67 15.03 -2.15
N LYS A 5 2.49 15.77 -3.25
CA LYS A 5 1.32 15.73 -4.14
C LYS A 5 1.78 15.75 -5.59
N ASN A 6 2.30 14.63 -6.07
CA ASN A 6 2.75 14.51 -7.46
C ASN A 6 1.58 14.72 -8.42
N LYS A 7 1.79 15.54 -9.45
CA LYS A 7 0.83 15.67 -10.55
C LYS A 7 0.84 14.40 -11.41
N ILE A 8 -0.30 14.08 -12.00
CA ILE A 8 -0.37 13.05 -13.05
C ILE A 8 0.62 13.46 -14.16
N PHE A 9 1.40 12.50 -14.67
CA PHE A 9 2.49 12.69 -15.64
C PHE A 9 3.78 13.35 -15.12
N SER A 10 3.91 13.65 -13.82
CA SER A 10 5.21 14.05 -13.28
C SER A 10 6.22 12.90 -13.35
N LYS A 11 7.53 13.22 -13.38
CA LYS A 11 8.57 12.19 -13.37
C LYS A 11 8.43 11.21 -12.18
N PRO A 12 8.27 11.66 -10.91
CA PRO A 12 8.03 10.74 -9.80
C PRO A 12 6.78 9.87 -9.98
N PHE A 13 5.70 10.44 -10.52
CA PHE A 13 4.45 9.70 -10.76
C PHE A 13 4.64 8.59 -11.78
N LEU A 14 5.17 8.90 -12.96
CA LEU A 14 5.32 7.94 -14.05
C LEU A 14 6.39 6.90 -13.74
N ASP A 15 7.52 7.33 -13.18
CA ASP A 15 8.60 6.43 -12.82
C ASP A 15 8.16 5.43 -11.76
N SER A 16 7.46 5.90 -10.72
CA SER A 16 6.97 5.01 -9.67
C SER A 16 5.85 4.08 -10.12
N LEU A 17 4.98 4.56 -11.00
CA LEU A 17 3.89 3.76 -11.56
C LEU A 17 4.43 2.61 -12.43
N PHE A 18 5.35 2.89 -13.35
CA PHE A 18 5.74 1.94 -14.39
C PHE A 18 7.04 1.18 -14.12
N PHE A 19 8.01 1.78 -13.42
CA PHE A 19 9.38 1.26 -13.42
C PHE A 19 9.94 0.94 -12.03
N THR A 20 9.89 1.90 -11.10
CA THR A 20 10.72 1.84 -9.89
C THR A 20 9.91 2.03 -8.62
N GLN A 21 10.11 1.19 -7.61
CA GLN A 21 9.58 1.41 -6.25
C GLN A 21 10.78 1.49 -5.28
N ASN A 22 10.61 1.04 -4.04
CA ASN A 22 11.72 0.79 -3.13
C ASN A 22 12.31 -0.61 -3.31
N LYS A 23 13.42 -0.88 -2.63
CA LYS A 23 14.16 -2.15 -2.66
C LYS A 23 13.35 -3.41 -2.39
N TRP A 24 12.20 -3.29 -1.74
CA TRP A 24 11.34 -4.43 -1.42
C TRP A 24 10.52 -4.91 -2.62
N HIS A 25 10.44 -4.12 -3.70
CA HIS A 25 9.60 -4.42 -4.87
C HIS A 25 10.46 -4.56 -6.13
N GLN A 26 10.30 -5.67 -6.83
CA GLN A 26 10.96 -5.92 -8.10
C GLN A 26 10.48 -4.97 -9.20
N HIS A 27 9.23 -4.51 -9.13
CA HIS A 27 8.56 -3.79 -10.20
C HIS A 27 7.97 -2.44 -9.74
N GLY A 28 7.62 -1.59 -10.71
CA GLY A 28 6.76 -0.42 -10.49
C GLY A 28 5.40 -0.78 -9.91
N VAL A 29 4.65 0.23 -9.44
CA VAL A 29 3.36 0.04 -8.76
C VAL A 29 2.37 -0.74 -9.62
N LEU A 30 2.28 -0.44 -10.92
CA LEU A 30 1.31 -1.10 -11.81
C LEU A 30 1.48 -2.62 -11.85
N VAL A 31 2.70 -3.10 -12.09
CA VAL A 31 2.97 -4.55 -12.18
C VAL A 31 2.77 -5.22 -10.83
N HIS A 32 3.17 -4.55 -9.73
CA HIS A 32 2.89 -5.03 -8.39
C HIS A 32 1.38 -5.21 -8.16
N THR A 33 0.57 -4.19 -8.44
CA THR A 33 -0.89 -4.24 -8.34
C THR A 33 -1.49 -5.37 -9.17
N LEU A 34 -1.06 -5.53 -10.43
CA LEU A 34 -1.54 -6.63 -11.28
C LEU A 34 -1.18 -8.02 -10.71
N ARG A 35 -0.03 -8.16 -10.06
CA ARG A 35 0.34 -9.41 -9.38
C ARG A 35 -0.53 -9.66 -8.15
N VAL A 36 -0.84 -8.63 -7.35
CA VAL A 36 -1.78 -8.76 -6.22
C VAL A 36 -3.14 -9.23 -6.73
N VAL A 37 -3.67 -8.59 -7.78
CA VAL A 37 -4.91 -9.01 -8.46
C VAL A 37 -4.85 -10.47 -8.91
N TYR A 38 -3.75 -10.88 -9.55
CA TYR A 38 -3.56 -12.27 -9.96
C TYR A 38 -3.63 -13.23 -8.77
N TYR A 39 -2.97 -12.93 -7.65
CA TYR A 39 -3.01 -13.80 -6.47
C TYR A 39 -4.38 -13.79 -5.79
N THR A 40 -5.09 -12.66 -5.75
CA THR A 40 -6.48 -12.59 -5.29
C THR A 40 -7.39 -13.50 -6.11
N LEU A 41 -7.30 -13.42 -7.44
CA LEU A 41 -8.08 -14.27 -8.36
C LEU A 41 -7.71 -15.75 -8.22
N LYS A 42 -6.41 -16.06 -8.14
CA LYS A 42 -5.90 -17.43 -8.01
C LYS A 42 -6.44 -18.15 -6.77
N HIS A 43 -6.70 -17.43 -5.69
CA HIS A 43 -7.22 -18.00 -4.44
C HIS A 43 -8.75 -17.89 -4.31
N GLY A 44 -9.44 -17.31 -5.30
CA GLY A 44 -10.90 -17.19 -5.30
C GLY A 44 -11.46 -16.12 -4.37
N ASP A 45 -10.62 -15.20 -3.88
CA ASP A 45 -11.02 -14.13 -2.96
C ASP A 45 -11.62 -12.92 -3.69
N TYR A 46 -12.65 -13.17 -4.50
CA TYR A 46 -13.25 -12.16 -5.39
C TYR A 46 -13.76 -10.91 -4.66
N LYS A 47 -14.17 -11.04 -3.39
CA LYS A 47 -14.57 -9.90 -2.54
C LYS A 47 -13.45 -8.85 -2.38
N MET A 48 -12.18 -9.25 -2.51
CA MET A 48 -11.01 -8.38 -2.38
C MET A 48 -10.56 -7.78 -3.71
N LEU A 49 -11.19 -8.13 -4.85
CA LEU A 49 -10.68 -7.78 -6.18
C LEU A 49 -10.59 -6.26 -6.41
N ALA A 50 -11.60 -5.50 -5.97
CA ALA A 50 -11.60 -4.05 -6.10
C ALA A 50 -10.50 -3.42 -5.25
N ALA A 51 -10.27 -3.92 -4.03
CA ALA A 51 -9.18 -3.48 -3.19
C ALA A 51 -7.81 -3.88 -3.76
N ALA A 52 -7.69 -5.08 -4.34
CA ALA A 52 -6.46 -5.54 -5.00
C ALA A 52 -6.04 -4.59 -6.12
N LEU A 53 -6.99 -4.06 -6.91
CA LEU A 53 -6.73 -3.06 -7.95
C LEU A 53 -6.38 -1.66 -7.41
N LEU A 54 -6.84 -1.30 -6.21
CA LEU A 54 -6.84 0.08 -5.73
C LEU A 54 -5.96 0.35 -4.51
N HIS A 55 -5.47 -0.68 -3.82
CA HIS A 55 -4.74 -0.56 -2.54
C HIS A 55 -3.59 0.47 -2.62
N ASP A 56 -2.87 0.46 -3.73
CA ASP A 56 -1.70 1.28 -3.98
C ASP A 56 -1.91 2.47 -4.94
N ILE A 57 -3.15 2.81 -5.28
CA ILE A 57 -3.44 3.92 -6.22
C ILE A 57 -2.85 5.25 -5.74
N GLY A 58 -2.64 5.42 -4.43
CA GLY A 58 -2.03 6.57 -3.80
C GLY A 58 -0.51 6.65 -3.92
N LYS A 59 0.22 5.55 -4.17
CA LYS A 59 1.70 5.53 -4.19
C LYS A 59 2.28 6.53 -5.20
N PRO A 60 1.87 6.55 -6.48
CA PRO A 60 2.44 7.51 -7.44
C PRO A 60 2.25 8.98 -7.03
N PHE A 61 1.15 9.30 -6.34
CA PHE A 61 0.86 10.65 -5.84
C PHE A 61 1.72 11.06 -4.64
N SER A 62 2.27 10.10 -3.90
CA SER A 62 3.09 10.32 -2.71
C SER A 62 4.56 9.93 -2.87
N ALA A 63 5.01 9.56 -4.08
CA ALA A 63 6.38 9.16 -4.36
C ALA A 63 7.40 10.29 -4.11
N PHE A 64 8.42 10.06 -3.28
CA PHE A 64 9.50 11.00 -3.01
C PHE A 64 10.81 10.29 -2.66
N LYS A 65 11.92 11.04 -2.64
CA LYS A 65 13.23 10.57 -2.15
C LYS A 65 13.34 10.88 -0.66
N LYS A 66 13.33 9.86 0.19
CA LYS A 66 13.33 10.05 1.64
C LYS A 66 14.72 10.30 2.21
N ASP A 67 15.70 9.52 1.76
CA ASP A 67 17.05 9.50 2.30
C ASP A 67 18.07 9.35 1.16
N GLU A 68 19.35 9.23 1.53
CA GLU A 68 20.44 9.12 0.57
C GLU A 68 20.38 7.79 -0.22
N GLU A 69 19.88 6.72 0.40
CA GLU A 69 19.70 5.42 -0.27
C GLU A 69 18.70 5.56 -1.44
N ASP A 70 17.56 6.23 -1.22
CA ASP A 70 16.59 6.51 -2.29
C ASP A 70 17.20 7.32 -3.46
N ARG A 71 18.17 8.20 -3.18
CA ARG A 71 18.87 8.99 -4.21
C ARG A 71 19.90 8.15 -4.96
N GLU A 72 20.72 7.41 -4.23
CA GLU A 72 21.77 6.53 -4.76
C GLU A 72 21.21 5.49 -5.74
N TYR A 73 20.13 4.80 -5.33
CA TYR A 73 19.52 3.73 -6.13
C TYR A 73 18.38 4.22 -7.03
N ASN A 74 18.14 5.53 -7.08
CA ASN A 74 17.02 6.15 -7.76
C ASN A 74 15.65 5.49 -7.41
N GLU A 75 15.41 5.19 -6.14
CA GLU A 75 14.19 4.55 -5.63
C GLU A 75 13.19 5.52 -4.99
N TRP A 76 11.96 5.05 -4.72
CA TRP A 76 10.90 5.89 -4.18
C TRP A 76 10.35 5.37 -2.84
N SER A 77 10.17 6.31 -1.92
CA SER A 77 9.42 6.14 -0.68
C SER A 77 7.99 6.67 -0.81
N PHE A 78 7.06 6.10 -0.03
CA PHE A 78 5.62 6.32 -0.15
C PHE A 78 4.96 6.52 1.22
N THR A 79 5.27 7.60 1.91
CA THR A 79 4.70 7.87 3.24
C THR A 79 3.19 8.10 3.15
N ASP A 80 2.43 7.43 4.02
CA ASP A 80 0.97 7.51 4.11
C ASP A 80 0.22 7.21 2.79
N HIS A 81 0.78 6.36 1.91
CA HIS A 81 0.12 6.01 0.65
C HIS A 81 -1.24 5.34 0.85
N GLU A 82 -1.42 4.53 1.90
CA GLU A 82 -2.71 3.98 2.34
C GLU A 82 -3.82 5.04 2.45
N GLU A 83 -3.54 6.10 3.20
CA GLU A 83 -4.48 7.18 3.45
C GLU A 83 -4.68 7.99 2.16
N ARG A 84 -3.63 8.16 1.35
CA ARG A 84 -3.75 8.78 0.03
C ARG A 84 -4.68 7.97 -0.88
N SER A 85 -4.53 6.64 -0.94
CA SER A 85 -5.38 5.73 -1.70
C SER A 85 -6.82 5.86 -1.22
N TYR A 86 -7.07 5.80 0.09
CA TYR A 86 -8.40 6.00 0.66
C TYR A 86 -9.01 7.35 0.28
N GLN A 87 -8.26 8.46 0.40
CA GLN A 87 -8.77 9.79 0.07
C GLN A 87 -9.14 9.95 -1.42
N ILE A 88 -8.48 9.21 -2.32
CA ILE A 88 -8.82 9.17 -3.75
C ILE A 88 -10.17 8.49 -3.96
N ILE A 89 -10.44 7.39 -3.24
CA ILE A 89 -11.59 6.51 -3.49
C ILE A 89 -12.79 6.72 -2.55
N LYS A 90 -12.63 7.47 -1.45
CA LYS A 90 -13.62 7.56 -0.35
C LYS A 90 -15.02 7.95 -0.79
N ASN A 91 -15.12 8.81 -1.81
CA ASN A 91 -16.36 9.36 -2.33
C ASN A 91 -16.87 8.63 -3.58
N TRP A 92 -16.26 7.51 -3.97
CA TRP A 92 -16.73 6.73 -5.12
C TRP A 92 -17.95 5.90 -4.69
N PRO A 93 -19.15 6.15 -5.24
CA PRO A 93 -20.40 5.55 -4.75
C PRO A 93 -20.53 4.07 -5.10
N PHE A 94 -19.78 3.60 -6.10
CA PHE A 94 -19.78 2.20 -6.54
C PHE A 94 -18.81 1.30 -5.75
N LEU A 95 -18.04 1.85 -4.81
CA LEU A 95 -17.17 1.06 -3.93
C LEU A 95 -17.83 0.87 -2.56
N SER A 96 -17.83 -0.37 -2.10
CA SER A 96 -18.27 -0.72 -0.75
C SER A 96 -17.33 -0.15 0.32
N ASP A 97 -17.85 0.06 1.52
CA ASP A 97 -17.04 0.47 2.67
C ASP A 97 -16.01 -0.60 3.03
N TYR A 98 -16.33 -1.88 2.83
CA TYR A 98 -15.36 -2.97 2.90
C TYR A 98 -14.14 -2.72 2.01
N THR A 99 -14.36 -2.38 0.73
CA THR A 99 -13.25 -2.10 -0.20
C THR A 99 -12.43 -0.90 0.25
N LYS A 100 -13.10 0.18 0.66
CA LYS A 100 -12.45 1.42 1.10
C LYS A 100 -11.61 1.18 2.36
N ASN A 101 -12.14 0.41 3.32
CA ASN A 101 -11.43 0.03 4.53
C ASN A 101 -10.26 -0.90 4.24
N LEU A 102 -10.42 -1.87 3.33
CA LEU A 102 -9.34 -2.78 2.97
C LEU A 102 -8.19 -2.00 2.33
N VAL A 103 -8.48 -1.08 1.41
CA VAL A 103 -7.47 -0.16 0.84
C VAL A 103 -6.78 0.68 1.91
N ARG A 104 -7.54 1.23 2.86
CA ARG A 104 -7.01 2.13 3.90
C ARG A 104 -6.13 1.42 4.93
N TYR A 105 -6.42 0.14 5.20
CA TYR A 105 -5.82 -0.59 6.31
C TYR A 105 -4.94 -1.76 5.86
N HIS A 106 -4.76 -2.00 4.55
CA HIS A 106 -4.01 -3.17 4.09
C HIS A 106 -2.57 -3.23 4.62
N TYR A 107 -1.95 -2.09 4.93
CA TYR A 107 -0.62 -2.04 5.53
C TYR A 107 -0.61 -1.89 7.08
N LEU A 108 -1.78 -1.87 7.73
CA LEU A 108 -1.93 -1.63 9.18
C LEU A 108 -1.09 -2.59 10.03
N ILE A 109 -1.15 -3.89 9.73
CA ILE A 109 -0.42 -4.95 10.46
C ILE A 109 1.09 -4.67 10.42
N ARG A 110 1.61 -4.27 9.25
CA ARG A 110 3.03 -3.94 9.08
C ARG A 110 3.42 -2.65 9.77
N ASP A 111 2.57 -1.62 9.65
CA ASP A 111 2.79 -0.33 10.30
C ASP A 111 2.87 -0.51 11.81
N MET A 112 1.96 -1.28 12.41
CA MET A 112 2.01 -1.64 13.83
C MET A 112 3.31 -2.35 14.23
N LYS A 113 3.73 -3.36 13.45
CA LYS A 113 4.97 -4.10 13.74
C LYS A 113 6.19 -3.20 13.70
N LYS A 114 6.23 -2.24 12.77
CA LYS A 114 7.32 -1.28 12.63
C LYS A 114 7.29 -0.22 13.74
N SER A 115 6.13 0.40 13.96
CA SER A 115 5.97 1.47 14.95
C SER A 115 6.17 0.96 16.38
N LYS A 116 5.87 -0.30 16.68
CA LYS A 116 6.17 -0.89 18.00
C LYS A 116 7.66 -0.81 18.36
N LYS A 117 8.55 -0.77 17.37
CA LYS A 117 10.01 -0.66 17.56
C LYS A 117 10.51 0.78 17.52
N GLU A 118 9.90 1.61 16.67
CA GLU A 118 10.45 2.92 16.29
C GLU A 118 9.65 4.12 16.84
N ASP A 119 8.33 3.96 17.08
CA ASP A 119 7.39 5.03 17.38
C ASP A 119 6.18 4.50 18.18
N MET A 120 6.36 4.42 19.52
CA MET A 120 5.33 3.93 20.43
C MET A 120 4.02 4.72 20.38
N PRO A 121 4.01 6.07 20.29
CA PRO A 121 2.78 6.83 20.07
C PRO A 121 2.03 6.43 18.79
N ARG A 122 2.73 6.21 17.66
CA ARG A 122 2.11 5.71 16.43
C ARG A 122 1.57 4.30 16.62
N TYR A 123 2.30 3.43 17.31
CA TYR A 123 1.81 2.09 17.63
C TYR A 123 0.50 2.12 18.42
N ALA A 124 0.41 2.94 19.47
CA ALA A 124 -0.80 3.06 20.28
C ALA A 124 -2.03 3.43 19.42
N ARG A 125 -1.91 4.47 18.58
CA ARG A 125 -2.98 4.88 17.66
C ARG A 125 -3.39 3.79 16.67
N LYS A 126 -2.42 3.03 16.15
CA LYS A 126 -2.71 1.93 15.22
C LYS A 126 -3.32 0.72 15.92
N LYS A 127 -2.95 0.47 17.17
CA LYS A 127 -3.51 -0.59 18.01
C LYS A 127 -4.98 -0.32 18.31
N GLU A 128 -5.36 0.92 18.62
CA GLU A 128 -6.76 1.31 18.79
C GLU A 128 -7.59 1.02 17.53
N ILE A 129 -7.07 1.38 16.35
CA ILE A 129 -7.72 1.05 15.08
C ILE A 129 -7.88 -0.46 14.94
N TRP A 130 -6.79 -1.23 15.11
CA TRP A 130 -6.82 -2.69 15.02
C TRP A 130 -7.83 -3.33 15.97
N ASP A 131 -7.92 -2.85 17.21
CA ASP A 131 -8.81 -3.39 18.23
C ASP A 131 -10.29 -3.08 17.97
N SER A 132 -10.58 -2.04 17.19
CA SER A 132 -11.93 -1.70 16.76
C SER A 132 -12.42 -2.49 15.53
N LEU A 133 -11.54 -3.23 14.85
CA LEU A 133 -11.92 -4.07 13.71
C LEU A 133 -12.52 -5.39 14.19
N ASP A 134 -13.50 -5.92 13.45
CA ASP A 134 -14.01 -7.26 13.67
C ASP A 134 -12.99 -8.33 13.22
N ASP A 135 -13.14 -9.54 13.76
CA ASP A 135 -12.16 -10.61 13.55
C ASP A 135 -12.15 -11.14 12.12
N ASP A 136 -13.29 -11.09 11.42
CA ASP A 136 -13.37 -11.47 10.00
C ASP A 136 -12.56 -10.48 9.14
N PHE A 137 -12.67 -9.18 9.39
CA PHE A 137 -11.90 -8.17 8.70
C PHE A 137 -10.40 -8.23 9.03
N LYS A 138 -10.03 -8.56 10.28
CA LYS A 138 -8.63 -8.83 10.64
C LYS A 138 -8.06 -10.01 9.85
N ALA A 139 -8.82 -11.11 9.73
CA ALA A 139 -8.41 -12.26 8.94
C ALA A 139 -8.26 -11.92 7.44
N ASP A 140 -9.14 -11.06 6.92
CA ASP A 140 -9.05 -10.54 5.56
C ASP A 140 -7.81 -9.66 5.34
N LEU A 141 -7.46 -8.80 6.31
CA LEU A 141 -6.23 -8.00 6.26
C LEU A 141 -4.99 -8.88 6.24
N GLU A 142 -4.93 -9.91 7.08
CA GLU A 142 -3.83 -10.88 7.09
C GLU A 142 -3.71 -11.63 5.76
N ARG A 143 -4.86 -12.02 5.18
CA ARG A 143 -4.91 -12.69 3.88
C ARG A 143 -4.44 -11.77 2.76
N PHE A 144 -4.97 -10.56 2.71
CA PHE A 144 -4.61 -9.57 1.69
C PHE A 144 -3.13 -9.20 1.77
N LEU A 145 -2.57 -9.07 2.98
CA LEU A 145 -1.15 -8.83 3.18
C LEU A 145 -0.27 -9.93 2.57
N LYS A 146 -0.71 -11.21 2.59
CA LYS A 146 0.02 -12.29 1.90
C LYS A 146 0.03 -12.07 0.39
N TYR A 147 -1.08 -11.60 -0.21
CA TYR A 147 -1.13 -11.32 -1.65
C TYR A 147 -0.28 -10.11 -2.03
N ASP A 148 -0.30 -9.04 -1.22
CA ASP A 148 0.62 -7.92 -1.33
C ASP A 148 2.08 -8.41 -1.39
N ASP A 149 2.45 -9.30 -0.47
CA ASP A 149 3.81 -9.83 -0.34
C ASP A 149 4.24 -10.66 -1.55
N MET A 150 3.36 -11.54 -2.02
CA MET A 150 3.58 -12.31 -3.24
C MET A 150 3.67 -11.38 -4.47
N GLY A 151 2.96 -10.25 -4.43
CA GLY A 151 2.97 -9.21 -5.45
C GLY A 151 4.31 -8.51 -5.61
N LYS A 152 5.17 -8.51 -4.59
CA LYS A 152 6.44 -7.76 -4.59
C LYS A 152 7.51 -8.33 -5.52
N GLY A 153 7.49 -9.63 -5.79
CA GLY A 153 8.55 -10.31 -6.53
C GLY A 153 9.84 -10.44 -5.71
N LYS A 154 10.99 -10.50 -6.38
CA LYS A 154 12.29 -10.60 -5.72
C LYS A 154 12.73 -9.26 -5.13
N LYS A 155 13.18 -9.26 -3.87
CA LYS A 155 13.85 -8.11 -3.25
C LYS A 155 15.07 -7.70 -4.10
N ARG A 156 15.27 -6.40 -4.31
CA ARG A 156 16.31 -5.87 -5.20
C ARG A 156 17.72 -5.95 -4.61
N ARG A 157 17.85 -5.77 -3.29
CA ARG A 157 19.10 -5.78 -2.52
C ARG A 157 18.84 -6.03 -1.05
N ASP A 158 19.87 -6.41 -0.29
CA ASP A 158 19.74 -6.71 1.13
C ASP A 158 19.77 -5.50 2.07
#